data_AF-A0AAX3ECX6-F1
#
_entry.id   AF-A0AAX3ECX6-F1
#
_cell.length_a   1.000
_cell.length_b   1.000
_cell.length_c   1.000
_cell.angle_alpha   90.00
_cell.angle_beta   90.00
_cell.angle_gamma   90.00
#
_symmetry.space_group_name_H-M   'P 1'
#
loop_
_entity.id
_entity.type
_entity.pdbx_description
1 polymer ?
#
loop_
_entity_poly.entity_id
_entity_poly.type
_entity_poly.pdbx_seq_one_letter_code
_entity_poly.pdbx_strand_id
1 'polypeptide(L)'
;MTSSFESPVSAVDLTRFGRAFWLPPFGEGNGLDALFWACLAELPRRTVRRALEALRDEDIPGWAAPLKKPKVLPRVKDGDEPYQLWVATVRYNGAEDVLIRVLNEER
;
A
#
# COMPACT_ATOMS: atom_id res chain seq x y z
N MET A 1 12.71 -22.10 -42.72
CA MET A 1 11.47 -21.90 -41.93
C MET A 1 11.85 -21.94 -40.46
N THR A 2 12.00 -20.79 -39.83
CA THR A 2 12.28 -20.67 -38.39
C THR A 2 10.94 -20.69 -37.65
N SER A 3 10.67 -21.78 -36.94
CA SER A 3 9.52 -21.90 -36.05
C SER A 3 9.81 -21.06 -34.79
N SER A 4 9.12 -19.93 -34.63
CA SER A 4 9.08 -19.22 -33.34
C SER A 4 8.18 -20.02 -32.42
N PHE A 5 8.77 -20.68 -31.43
CA PHE A 5 8.03 -21.16 -30.27
C PHE A 5 7.64 -19.93 -29.45
N GLU A 6 6.41 -19.46 -29.63
CA GLU A 6 5.75 -18.56 -28.69
C GLU A 6 5.45 -19.39 -27.44
N SER A 7 6.37 -19.35 -26.48
CA SER A 7 6.08 -19.92 -25.16
C SER A 7 4.90 -19.13 -24.59
N PRO A 8 3.77 -19.78 -24.24
CA PRO A 8 2.76 -19.09 -23.47
C PRO A 8 3.46 -18.65 -22.18
N VAL A 9 3.49 -17.34 -21.94
CA VAL A 9 3.84 -16.82 -20.62
C VAL A 9 2.81 -17.45 -19.71
N SER A 10 3.17 -18.56 -19.08
CA SER A 10 2.40 -19.16 -18.01
C SER A 10 2.09 -17.99 -17.09
N ALA A 11 0.80 -17.71 -16.89
CA ALA A 11 0.36 -16.74 -15.90
C ALA A 11 0.79 -17.30 -14.54
N VAL A 12 2.08 -17.16 -14.24
CA VAL A 12 2.63 -17.39 -12.93
C VAL A 12 1.80 -16.47 -12.07
N ASP A 13 1.03 -17.07 -11.18
CA ASP A 13 0.35 -16.33 -10.15
C ASP A 13 1.45 -15.71 -9.27
N LEU A 14 1.89 -14.53 -9.67
CA LEU A 14 2.97 -13.80 -9.01
C LEU A 14 2.52 -13.35 -7.60
N THR A 15 1.22 -13.43 -7.29
CA THR A 15 0.67 -13.16 -5.95
C THR A 15 0.94 -14.34 -5.00
N ARG A 16 1.16 -15.56 -5.54
CA ARG A 16 1.53 -16.75 -4.76
C ARG A 16 2.87 -16.61 -4.04
N PHE A 17 3.76 -15.74 -4.51
CA PHE A 17 5.03 -15.43 -3.82
C PHE A 17 4.84 -14.49 -2.62
N GLY A 18 3.60 -14.13 -2.32
CA GLY A 18 3.24 -13.26 -1.21
C GLY A 18 3.58 -11.80 -1.49
N ARG A 19 3.68 -11.03 -0.42
CA ARG A 19 3.95 -9.59 -0.45
C ARG A 19 5.27 -9.28 -1.18
N ALA A 20 5.26 -8.25 -2.02
CA ALA A 20 6.44 -7.81 -2.75
C ALA A 20 7.63 -7.56 -1.80
N PHE A 21 8.79 -8.17 -2.10
CA PHE A 21 9.96 -8.17 -1.21
C PHE A 21 10.52 -6.76 -0.91
N TRP A 22 10.22 -5.79 -1.78
CA TRP A 22 10.68 -4.41 -1.65
C TRP A 22 9.77 -3.53 -0.79
N LEU A 23 8.61 -4.03 -0.36
CA LEU A 23 7.78 -3.28 0.57
C LEU A 23 8.47 -3.12 1.93
N PRO A 24 8.32 -1.97 2.60
CA PRO A 24 8.98 -1.78 3.87
C PRO A 24 8.52 -2.83 4.91
N PRO A 25 9.44 -3.38 5.72
CA PRO A 25 9.12 -4.39 6.72
C PRO A 25 8.33 -3.78 7.90
N PHE A 26 7.70 -4.65 8.70
CA PHE A 26 6.94 -4.28 9.91
C PHE A 26 5.73 -3.37 9.67
N GLY A 27 5.24 -3.31 8.44
CA GLY A 27 3.97 -2.71 8.14
C GLY A 27 2.77 -3.60 8.46
N GLU A 28 1.59 -3.08 8.16
CA GLU A 28 0.30 -3.75 8.23
C GLU A 28 -0.42 -3.61 6.89
N GLY A 29 -1.10 -4.68 6.48
CA GLY A 29 -1.85 -4.73 5.23
C GLY A 29 -3.33 -4.84 5.52
N ASN A 30 -4.16 -4.45 4.55
CA ASN A 30 -5.61 -4.56 4.67
C ASN A 30 -6.18 -5.96 4.31
N GLY A 31 -5.31 -6.96 4.16
CA GLY A 31 -5.66 -8.34 3.85
C GLY A 31 -5.76 -8.66 2.35
N LEU A 32 -5.49 -7.67 1.50
CA LEU A 32 -5.42 -7.82 0.05
C LEU A 32 -3.96 -7.71 -0.42
N ASP A 33 -3.63 -8.40 -1.51
CA ASP A 33 -2.30 -8.42 -2.09
C ASP A 33 -2.29 -7.86 -3.52
N ALA A 34 -1.12 -7.36 -3.93
CA ALA A 34 -0.87 -6.85 -5.27
C ALA A 34 0.53 -7.20 -5.74
N LEU A 35 0.70 -7.24 -7.05
CA LEU A 35 2.01 -7.47 -7.69
C LEU A 35 2.88 -6.21 -7.68
N PHE A 36 2.25 -5.07 -7.95
CA PHE A 36 2.91 -3.79 -8.09
C PHE A 36 2.32 -2.81 -7.10
N TRP A 37 3.21 -2.14 -6.37
CA TRP A 37 2.87 -1.23 -5.29
C TRP A 37 3.45 0.14 -5.59
N ALA A 38 2.67 1.19 -5.32
CA ALA A 38 3.09 2.58 -5.39
C ALA A 38 2.84 3.27 -4.06
N CYS A 39 3.77 4.13 -3.64
CA CYS A 39 3.58 4.97 -2.47
C CYS A 39 2.51 6.02 -2.79
N LEU A 40 1.47 6.08 -1.96
CA LEU A 40 0.35 7.00 -2.11
C LEU A 40 0.56 8.25 -1.28
N ALA A 41 0.82 8.10 0.03
CA ALA A 41 0.92 9.22 0.94
C ALA A 41 1.66 8.87 2.24
N GLU A 42 2.10 9.90 2.95
CA GLU A 42 2.54 9.82 4.34
C GLU A 42 1.40 10.27 5.26
N LEU A 43 1.02 9.42 6.21
CA LEU A 43 -0.13 9.63 7.08
C LEU A 43 0.25 9.35 8.54
N PRO A 44 -0.36 10.05 9.52
CA PRO A 44 -0.21 9.69 10.92
C PRO A 44 -0.89 8.34 11.18
N ARG A 45 -0.32 7.54 12.09
CA ARG A 45 -0.79 6.19 12.43
C ARG A 45 -2.30 6.11 12.69
N ARG A 46 -2.90 7.11 13.32
CA ARG A 46 -4.35 7.17 13.58
C ARG A 46 -5.20 7.15 12.29
N THR A 47 -4.76 7.84 11.25
CA THR A 47 -5.48 7.98 9.97
C THR A 47 -5.23 6.77 9.07
N VAL A 48 -4.03 6.18 9.15
CA VAL A 48 -3.63 4.99 8.37
C VAL A 48 -4.62 3.85 8.50
N ARG A 49 -5.04 3.54 9.74
CA ARG A 49 -5.95 2.43 9.98
C ARG A 49 -7.29 2.62 9.26
N ARG A 50 -7.84 3.83 9.33
CA ARG A 50 -9.10 4.18 8.64
C ARG A 50 -8.92 4.15 7.13
N ALA A 51 -7.78 4.63 6.63
CA ALA A 51 -7.46 4.55 5.20
C ALA A 51 -7.36 3.10 4.72
N LEU A 52 -6.71 2.20 5.47
CA LEU A 52 -6.61 0.78 5.11
C LEU A 52 -7.98 0.07 5.12
N GLU A 53 -8.83 0.40 6.09
CA GLU A 53 -10.22 -0.10 6.16
C GLU A 53 -11.02 0.40 4.93
N ALA A 54 -11.01 1.70 4.63
CA ALA A 54 -11.72 2.25 3.48
C ALA A 54 -11.22 1.73 2.12
N LEU A 55 -9.91 1.49 1.98
CA LEU A 55 -9.34 0.86 0.78
C LEU A 55 -9.81 -0.59 0.63
N ARG A 56 -9.95 -1.31 1.74
CA ARG A 56 -10.44 -2.69 1.73
C ARG A 56 -11.88 -2.76 1.26
N ASP A 57 -12.72 -1.84 1.73
CA ASP A 57 -14.14 -1.78 1.36
C ASP A 57 -14.34 -1.56 -0.16
N GLU A 58 -13.35 -0.98 -0.83
CA GLU A 58 -13.34 -0.69 -2.28
C GLU A 58 -12.50 -1.71 -3.09
N ASP A 59 -12.11 -2.82 -2.45
CA ASP A 59 -11.27 -3.89 -3.00
C ASP A 59 -9.93 -3.37 -3.57
N ILE A 60 -9.30 -2.45 -2.85
CA ILE A 60 -8.00 -1.87 -3.20
C ILE A 60 -6.93 -2.41 -2.25
N PRO A 61 -5.92 -3.14 -2.75
CA PRO A 61 -4.81 -3.60 -1.93
C PRO A 61 -4.03 -2.44 -1.32
N GLY A 62 -3.88 -2.49 0.00
CA GLY A 62 -3.25 -1.45 0.80
C GLY A 62 -2.24 -2.03 1.79
N TRP A 63 -1.09 -1.35 1.91
CA TRP A 63 -0.02 -1.67 2.84
C TRP A 63 0.48 -0.38 3.48
N ALA A 64 0.54 -0.33 4.81
CA ALA A 64 1.10 0.80 5.53
C ALA A 64 2.31 0.36 6.34
N ALA A 65 3.39 1.12 6.30
CA ALA A 65 4.58 0.82 7.08
C ALA A 65 5.11 2.06 7.80
N PRO A 66 5.71 1.91 9.00
CA PRO A 66 6.32 3.02 9.70
C PRO A 66 7.41 3.67 8.85
N LEU A 67 7.39 5.00 8.72
CA LEU A 67 8.49 5.73 8.10
C LEU A 67 9.69 5.67 9.07
N LYS A 68 10.86 5.20 8.60
CA LYS A 68 12.10 5.20 9.41
C LYS A 68 12.44 6.64 9.79
N LYS A 69 12.16 7.03 11.03
CA LYS A 69 12.49 8.37 11.54
C LYS A 69 14.02 8.60 11.52
N PRO A 70 14.51 9.80 11.15
CA PRO A 70 15.84 10.22 11.56
C PRO A 70 15.89 10.28 13.10
N LYS A 71 17.04 9.91 13.70
CA LYS A 71 17.25 9.73 15.16
C LYS A 71 16.92 10.95 16.04
N VAL A 72 16.58 12.10 15.46
CA VAL A 72 16.47 13.40 16.13
C VAL A 72 15.14 14.06 15.74
N LEU A 73 14.04 13.62 16.33
CA LEU A 73 12.81 14.40 16.34
C LEU A 73 12.27 14.50 17.77
N PRO A 74 11.68 15.65 18.15
CA PRO A 74 11.04 15.81 19.45
C PRO A 74 9.94 14.75 19.64
N ARG A 75 9.61 14.42 20.90
CA ARG A 75 8.57 13.43 21.26
C ARG A 75 7.32 13.65 20.42
N VAL A 76 7.13 12.82 19.41
CA VAL A 76 5.88 12.71 18.65
C VAL A 76 4.84 12.17 19.65
N LYS A 77 3.65 12.78 19.69
CA LYS A 77 2.56 12.25 20.51
C LYS A 77 2.20 10.84 19.99
N ASP A 78 1.86 9.93 20.89
CA ASP A 78 1.42 8.59 20.51
C ASP A 78 0.28 8.68 19.49
N GLY A 79 0.42 8.00 18.34
CA GLY A 79 -0.58 8.00 17.27
C GLY A 79 -0.34 8.99 16.13
N ASP A 80 0.59 9.93 16.30
CA ASP A 80 1.05 10.85 15.25
C ASP A 80 2.34 10.35 14.56
N GLU A 81 2.76 9.10 14.80
CA GLU A 81 3.90 8.55 14.08
C GLU A 81 3.62 8.50 12.57
N PRO A 82 4.54 8.99 11.73
CA PRO A 82 4.37 8.95 10.28
C PRO A 82 4.52 7.52 9.76
N TYR A 83 3.57 7.13 8.92
CA TYR A 83 3.56 5.88 8.17
C TYR A 83 3.47 6.22 6.67
N GLN A 84 4.10 5.40 5.85
CA GLN A 84 3.91 5.43 4.40
C GLN A 84 2.80 4.46 4.02
N LEU A 85 1.79 4.96 3.33
CA LEU A 85 0.72 4.19 2.73
C LEU A 85 1.09 3.84 1.29
N TRP A 86 1.02 2.56 0.95
CA TRP A 86 1.29 1.97 -0.34
C TRP A 86 0.04 1.27 -0.85
N VAL A 87 -0.20 1.37 -2.15
CA VAL A 87 -1.39 0.79 -2.80
C VAL A 87 -1.04 0.09 -4.09
N ALA A 88 -1.93 -0.79 -4.56
CA ALA A 88 -1.78 -1.41 -5.88
C ALA A 88 -1.68 -0.35 -6.97
N THR A 89 -0.61 -0.37 -7.78
CA THR A 89 -0.39 0.63 -8.83
C THR A 89 -1.55 0.70 -9.82
N VAL A 90 -2.16 -0.44 -10.13
CA VAL A 90 -3.32 -0.55 -11.04
C VAL A 90 -4.61 0.08 -10.49
N ARG A 91 -4.66 0.38 -9.18
CA ARG A 91 -5.81 1.02 -8.51
C ARG A 91 -5.46 2.40 -7.94
N TYR A 92 -4.32 2.99 -8.35
CA TYR A 92 -3.79 4.21 -7.75
C TYR A 92 -4.80 5.36 -7.72
N ASN A 93 -5.43 5.68 -8.85
CA ASN A 93 -6.41 6.77 -8.93
C ASN A 93 -7.62 6.53 -8.02
N GLY A 94 -8.14 5.29 -7.96
CA GLY A 94 -9.23 4.96 -7.05
C GLY A 94 -8.80 5.04 -5.59
N ALA A 95 -7.53 4.72 -5.29
CA ALA A 95 -6.99 4.86 -3.96
C ALA A 95 -6.82 6.32 -3.54
N GLU A 96 -6.45 7.21 -4.45
CA GLU A 96 -6.44 8.67 -4.22
C GLU A 96 -7.82 9.18 -3.86
N ASP A 97 -8.86 8.81 -4.63
CA ASP A 97 -10.24 9.22 -4.36
C ASP A 97 -10.71 8.77 -2.97
N VAL A 98 -10.42 7.51 -2.61
CA VAL A 98 -10.72 6.96 -1.28
C VAL A 98 -9.99 7.73 -0.19
N LEU A 99 -8.70 8.03 -0.39
CA LEU A 99 -7.91 8.75 0.59
C LEU A 99 -8.45 10.17 0.81
N ILE A 100 -8.81 10.88 -0.26
CA ILE A 100 -9.41 12.22 -0.18
C ILE A 100 -10.72 12.18 0.62
N ARG A 101 -11.57 11.16 0.39
CA ARG A 101 -12.81 10.95 1.16
C ARG A 101 -12.52 10.79 2.65
N VAL A 102 -11.61 9.89 3.01
CA VAL A 102 -11.22 9.63 4.41
C VAL A 102 -10.68 10.90 5.09
N LEU A 103 -9.83 11.66 4.41
CA LEU A 103 -9.26 12.90 4.96
C LEU A 103 -10.31 13.99 5.17
N ASN A 104 -11.33 14.06 4.31
CA ASN A 104 -12.43 15.01 4.46
C ASN A 104 -13.38 14.65 5.61
N GLU A 105 -13.53 13.37 5.93
CA GLU A 105 -14.32 12.89 7.08
C GLU A 105 -13.62 13.09 8.43
N GLU A 106 -12.32 13.40 8.43
CA GLU A 106 -11.52 13.72 9.62
C GLU A 106 -11.52 15.21 9.99
N ARG A 107 -12.08 16.07 9.13
CA ARG A 107 -12.14 17.53 9.31
C ARG A 107 -13.38 17.98 10.07
#